data_AF-A0A924A597-F1
#
_entry.id   AF-A0A924A597-F1
#
_cell.length_a   1.000
_cell.length_b   1.000
_cell.length_c   1.000
_cell.angle_alpha   90.00
_cell.angle_beta   90.00
_cell.angle_gamma   90.00
#
_symmetry.space_group_name_H-M   'P 1'
#
loop_
_entity.id
_entity.type
_entity.pdbx_description
1 polymer ?
#
loop_
_entity_poly.entity_id
_entity_poly.type
_entity_poly.pdbx_seq_one_letter_code
_entity_poly.pdbx_strand_id
1 'polypeptide(L)'
;MIVITETIDGFDNYLSKRQLTFDAVIIGGAALNLLGVVSRLTRDCEVLDPNITQEVLLASEEYATDLILKNPKSLIQKNWLNNEPADLKNNLPKGWGSRLQSVYRGKAIRFQSLGYLDLLKTKLYA
;
A
#
# COMPACT_ATOMS: atom_id res chain seq x y z
N MET A 1 -7.50 -12.49 2.32
CA MET A 1 -6.85 -11.87 1.13
C MET A 1 -7.83 -10.90 0.52
N ILE A 2 -7.34 -9.78 0.00
CA ILE A 2 -8.09 -8.62 -0.47
C ILE A 2 -7.89 -8.38 -1.97
N VAL A 3 -8.89 -7.77 -2.61
CA VAL A 3 -8.77 -7.17 -3.94
C VAL A 3 -8.18 -5.78 -3.73
N ILE A 4 -6.89 -5.60 -4.04
CA ILE A 4 -6.18 -4.39 -3.60
C ILE A 4 -6.73 -3.11 -4.21
N THR A 5 -7.16 -3.13 -5.47
CA THR A 5 -7.72 -1.96 -6.16
C THR A 5 -8.95 -1.44 -5.43
N GLU A 6 -9.92 -2.33 -5.17
CA GLU A 6 -11.15 -2.00 -4.45
C GLU A 6 -10.88 -1.53 -3.01
N THR A 7 -9.94 -2.20 -2.33
CA THR A 7 -9.53 -1.82 -0.96
C THR A 7 -8.89 -0.43 -0.92
N ILE A 8 -7.98 -0.12 -1.85
CA ILE A 8 -7.34 1.20 -1.91
C ILE A 8 -8.35 2.28 -2.30
N ASP A 9 -9.26 2.03 -3.24
CA ASP A 9 -10.33 2.98 -3.58
C ASP A 9 -11.26 3.27 -2.40
N GLY A 10 -11.61 2.23 -1.64
CA GLY A 10 -12.40 2.38 -0.42
C GLY A 10 -11.67 3.19 0.64
N PHE A 11 -10.39 2.91 0.84
CA PHE A 11 -9.56 3.59 1.82
C PHE A 11 -9.24 5.04 1.44
N ASP A 12 -9.02 5.34 0.15
CA ASP A 12 -8.85 6.70 -0.36
C ASP A 12 -10.05 7.59 0.00
N ASN A 13 -11.27 7.10 -0.26
CA ASN A 13 -12.48 7.81 0.13
C ASN A 13 -12.62 7.92 1.66
N TYR A 14 -12.13 6.94 2.41
CA TYR A 14 -12.16 6.92 3.87
C TYR A 14 -11.26 8.01 4.47
N LEU A 15 -10.04 8.15 3.95
CA LEU A 15 -9.09 9.20 4.34
C LEU A 15 -9.57 10.59 3.89
N SER A 16 -10.10 10.71 2.67
CA SER A 16 -10.60 11.98 2.14
C SER A 16 -11.71 12.57 3.02
N LYS A 17 -12.64 11.74 3.52
CA LYS A 17 -13.70 12.19 4.46
C LYS A 17 -13.16 12.69 5.80
N ARG A 18 -11.97 12.22 6.20
CA ARG A 18 -11.26 12.62 7.42
C ARG A 18 -10.27 13.76 7.17
N GLN A 19 -10.21 14.29 5.96
CA GLN A 19 -9.23 15.32 5.55
C GLN A 19 -7.77 14.86 5.77
N LEU A 20 -7.54 13.55 5.70
CA LEU A 20 -6.21 12.96 5.74
C LEU A 20 -5.71 12.74 4.31
N THR A 21 -4.40 12.88 4.12
CA THR A 21 -3.71 12.57 2.87
C THR A 21 -2.57 11.60 3.13
N PHE A 22 -2.29 10.73 2.17
CA PHE A 22 -1.23 9.74 2.32
C PHE A 22 -0.48 9.55 0.99
N ASP A 23 0.76 10.02 0.98
CA ASP A 23 1.70 9.82 -0.12
C ASP A 23 2.71 8.76 0.29
N ALA A 24 2.85 7.71 -0.52
CA ALA A 24 3.75 6.62 -0.17
C ALA A 24 4.32 5.87 -1.37
N VAL A 25 5.47 5.25 -1.14
CA VAL A 25 6.07 4.22 -1.98
C VAL A 25 5.65 2.87 -1.43
N ILE A 26 4.91 2.11 -2.23
CA ILE A 26 4.48 0.75 -1.91
C ILE A 26 5.27 -0.27 -2.73
N ILE A 27 5.40 -1.48 -2.19
CA ILE A 27 6.08 -2.59 -2.85
C ILE A 27 5.22 -3.87 -2.81
N GLY A 28 5.83 -5.00 -3.17
CA GLY A 28 5.22 -6.31 -2.95
C GLY A 28 4.02 -6.60 -3.85
N GLY A 29 3.10 -7.42 -3.32
CA GLY A 29 1.92 -7.88 -4.06
C GLY A 29 0.95 -6.74 -4.41
N ALA A 30 0.78 -5.77 -3.52
CA ALA A 30 -0.08 -4.61 -3.76
C ALA A 30 0.43 -3.75 -4.92
N ALA A 31 1.73 -3.41 -4.93
CA ALA A 31 2.34 -2.64 -6.01
C ALA A 31 2.19 -3.34 -7.38
N LEU A 32 2.45 -4.65 -7.44
CA LEU A 32 2.36 -5.41 -8.71
C LEU A 32 0.94 -5.49 -9.26
N ASN A 33 -0.06 -5.57 -8.38
CA ASN A 33 -1.47 -5.54 -8.79
C ASN A 33 -1.86 -4.14 -9.30
N LEU A 34 -1.45 -3.06 -8.60
CA LEU A 34 -1.74 -1.69 -9.02
C LEU A 34 -1.00 -1.28 -10.31
N LEU A 35 0.17 -1.86 -10.57
CA LEU A 35 0.87 -1.75 -11.86
C LEU A 35 0.17 -2.50 -13.01
N GLY A 36 -0.82 -3.35 -12.73
CA GLY A 36 -1.47 -4.21 -13.72
C GLY A 36 -0.60 -5.37 -14.22
N VAL A 37 0.50 -5.69 -13.54
CA VAL A 37 1.41 -6.79 -13.91
C VAL A 37 0.82 -8.15 -13.52
N VAL A 38 0.08 -8.19 -12.41
CA VAL A 38 -0.62 -9.39 -11.94
C VAL A 38 -2.06 -9.03 -11.57
N SER A 39 -2.94 -10.03 -11.62
CA SER A 39 -4.32 -9.90 -11.14
C SER A 39 -4.58 -11.03 -10.15
N ARG A 40 -4.15 -10.84 -8.90
CA ARG A 40 -4.33 -11.82 -7.82
C ARG A 40 -4.61 -11.14 -6.50
N LEU A 41 -5.32 -11.83 -5.61
CA LEU A 41 -5.52 -11.37 -4.25
C LEU A 41 -4.17 -11.21 -3.51
N THR A 42 -4.06 -10.19 -2.68
CA THR A 42 -2.92 -9.96 -1.76
C THR A 42 -3.40 -10.03 -0.32
N ARG A 43 -2.50 -10.17 0.66
CA ARG A 43 -2.88 -10.11 2.08
C ARG A 43 -2.94 -8.67 2.58
N ASP A 44 -2.06 -7.85 2.05
CA ASP A 44 -1.65 -6.57 2.59
C ASP A 44 -1.12 -5.64 1.49
N CYS A 45 -0.81 -4.41 1.91
CA CYS A 45 -0.17 -3.32 1.22
C CYS A 45 1.05 -2.89 2.04
N GLU A 46 2.22 -3.28 1.59
CA GLU A 46 3.50 -2.98 2.22
C GLU A 46 3.99 -1.59 1.79
N VAL A 47 4.16 -0.69 2.75
CA VAL A 47 4.68 0.67 2.57
C VAL A 47 6.17 0.66 2.87
N LEU A 48 6.96 1.03 1.86
CA LEU A 48 8.41 1.16 1.96
C LEU A 48 8.82 2.50 2.56
N ASP A 49 8.19 3.58 2.10
CA ASP A 49 8.52 4.95 2.51
C ASP A 49 7.35 5.90 2.26
N PRO A 50 7.06 6.89 3.12
CA PRO A 50 7.65 7.08 4.45
C PRO A 50 7.13 6.03 5.46
N ASN A 51 7.56 6.15 6.72
CA ASN A 51 6.85 5.49 7.81
C ASN A 51 5.42 6.01 7.88
N ILE A 52 4.45 5.12 8.02
CA ILE A 52 3.03 5.49 8.11
C ILE A 52 2.82 6.26 9.42
N THR A 53 2.24 7.44 9.33
CA THR A 53 1.86 8.26 10.49
C THR A 53 0.81 7.55 11.34
N GLN A 54 0.80 7.81 12.65
CA GLN A 54 -0.15 7.18 13.57
C GLN A 54 -1.62 7.41 13.15
N GLU A 55 -1.95 8.58 12.62
CA GLU A 55 -3.28 8.96 12.17
C GLU A 55 -3.75 8.08 11.00
N VAL A 56 -2.85 7.77 10.05
CA VAL A 56 -3.14 6.91 8.90
C VAL A 56 -3.22 5.44 9.32
N LEU A 57 -2.39 4.99 10.26
CA LEU A 57 -2.48 3.65 10.82
C LEU A 57 -3.82 3.44 11.54
N LEU A 58 -4.22 4.36 12.41
CA LEU A 58 -5.52 4.32 13.08
C LEU A 58 -6.67 4.31 12.08
N ALA A 59 -6.64 5.20 11.08
CA ALA A 59 -7.65 5.23 10.03
C ALA A 59 -7.70 3.93 9.22
N SER A 60 -6.55 3.29 8.98
CA SER A 60 -6.45 1.99 8.28
C SER A 60 -7.08 0.86 9.09
N GLU A 61 -6.84 0.83 10.41
CA GLU A 61 -7.44 -0.17 11.31
C GLU A 61 -8.96 0.04 11.48
N GLU A 62 -9.40 1.28 11.61
CA GLU A 62 -10.82 1.66 11.64
C GLU A 62 -11.51 1.25 10.34
N TYR A 63 -10.91 1.55 9.19
CA TYR A 63 -11.42 1.17 7.88
C TYR A 63 -11.59 -0.35 7.74
N ALA A 64 -10.56 -1.12 8.13
CA ALA A 64 -10.64 -2.58 8.11
C ALA A 64 -11.75 -3.11 9.03
N THR A 65 -11.89 -2.52 10.22
CA THR A 65 -12.96 -2.86 11.18
C THR A 65 -14.35 -2.59 10.59
N ASP A 66 -14.57 -1.41 10.01
CA ASP A 66 -15.82 -1.05 9.35
C ASP A 66 -16.15 -1.98 8.17
N LEU A 67 -15.14 -2.38 7.40
CA LEU A 67 -15.32 -3.26 6.25
C LEU A 67 -15.70 -4.68 6.69
N ILE A 68 -15.10 -5.20 7.76
CA ILE A 68 -15.46 -6.50 8.36
C ILE A 68 -16.89 -6.48 8.90
N LEU A 69 -17.29 -5.39 9.58
CA LEU A 69 -18.65 -5.26 10.11
C LEU A 69 -19.70 -5.21 8.99
N LYS A 70 -19.42 -4.51 7.89
CA LYS A 70 -20.33 -4.40 6.74
C LYS A 70 -20.34 -5.65 5.88
N ASN A 71 -19.22 -6.36 5.81
CA ASN A 71 -19.05 -7.58 5.04
C ASN A 71 -18.28 -8.62 5.87
N PRO A 72 -18.98 -9.48 6.64
CA PRO A 72 -18.36 -10.51 7.46
C PRO A 72 -17.53 -11.55 6.67
N LYS A 73 -17.68 -11.61 5.34
CA LYS A 73 -16.85 -12.45 4.45
C LYS A 73 -15.55 -11.77 4.04
N SER A 74 -15.38 -10.48 4.34
CA SER A 74 -14.14 -9.77 4.08
C SER A 74 -12.99 -10.42 4.84
N LEU A 75 -11.91 -10.71 4.12
CA LEU A 75 -10.69 -11.31 4.67
C LEU A 75 -9.57 -10.27 4.81
N ILE A 76 -9.94 -8.99 4.96
CA ILE A 76 -9.02 -7.91 5.32
C ILE A 76 -8.57 -8.09 6.77
N GLN A 77 -7.31 -7.77 7.05
CA GLN A 77 -6.75 -7.79 8.41
C GLN A 77 -6.54 -6.35 8.90
N LYS A 78 -6.45 -6.12 10.21
CA LYS A 78 -6.22 -4.77 10.73
C LYS A 78 -4.88 -4.17 10.29
N ASN A 79 -3.85 -5.00 10.20
CA ASN A 79 -2.50 -4.65 9.72
C ASN A 79 -2.35 -4.78 8.18
N TRP A 80 -3.46 -4.71 7.42
CA TRP A 80 -3.41 -4.81 5.96
C TRP A 80 -2.56 -3.70 5.32
N LEU A 81 -2.39 -2.54 5.97
CA LEU A 81 -1.45 -1.50 5.59
C LEU A 81 -0.35 -1.46 6.66
N ASN A 82 0.91 -1.67 6.27
CA ASN A 82 2.01 -1.78 7.22
C ASN A 82 3.35 -1.33 6.62
N ASN A 83 4.36 -1.19 7.48
CA ASN A 83 5.74 -0.85 7.11
C ASN A 83 6.71 -2.06 7.26
N GLU A 84 6.25 -3.31 7.17
CA GLU A 84 7.08 -4.49 7.48
C GLU A 84 8.44 -4.53 6.75
N PRO A 85 8.55 -4.19 5.44
CA PRO A 85 9.83 -4.13 4.76
C PRO A 85 10.45 -2.72 4.71
N ALA A 86 10.18 -1.82 5.67
CA ALA A 86 10.67 -0.44 5.62
C ALA A 86 12.21 -0.34 5.57
N ASP A 87 12.92 -1.25 6.23
CA ASP A 87 14.40 -1.28 6.23
C ASP A 87 14.99 -1.68 4.88
N LEU A 88 14.20 -2.27 3.98
CA LEU A 88 14.64 -2.66 2.64
C LEU A 88 15.16 -1.48 1.82
N LYS A 89 14.66 -0.27 2.09
CA LYS A 89 15.11 0.94 1.39
C LYS A 89 16.60 1.22 1.56
N ASN A 90 17.21 0.70 2.62
CA ASN A 90 18.65 0.80 2.89
C ASN A 90 19.49 -0.13 2.00
N ASN A 91 18.86 -1.15 1.41
CA ASN A 91 19.48 -2.13 0.51
C ASN A 91 19.21 -1.85 -0.98
N LEU A 92 18.42 -0.82 -1.29
CA LEU A 92 18.11 -0.44 -2.66
C LEU A 92 19.29 0.31 -3.31
N PRO A 93 19.45 0.21 -4.65
CA PRO A 93 20.48 0.95 -5.36
C PRO A 93 20.36 2.45 -5.14
N LYS A 94 21.50 3.13 -5.04
CA LYS A 94 21.55 4.60 -4.88
C LYS A 94 20.64 5.30 -5.89
N GLY A 95 19.90 6.29 -5.41
CA GLY A 95 18.97 7.07 -6.22
C GLY A 95 17.65 6.36 -6.59
N TRP A 96 17.27 5.25 -5.94
CA TRP A 96 16.00 4.56 -6.20
C TRP A 96 14.78 5.49 -6.16
N GLY A 97 14.78 6.50 -5.27
CA GLY A 97 13.70 7.49 -5.18
C GLY A 97 13.50 8.34 -6.45
N SER A 98 14.52 8.44 -7.32
CA SER A 98 14.39 9.11 -8.62
C SER A 98 13.75 8.23 -9.71
N ARG A 99 13.61 6.93 -9.46
CA ARG A 99 13.11 5.93 -10.40
C ARG A 99 11.72 5.40 -9.99
N LEU A 100 10.98 6.18 -9.22
CA LEU A 100 9.63 5.84 -8.77
C LEU A 100 8.63 5.93 -9.93
N GLN A 101 7.64 5.04 -9.91
CA GLN A 101 6.55 5.00 -10.87
C GLN A 101 5.23 5.23 -10.15
N SER A 102 4.37 6.11 -10.68
CA SER A 102 3.02 6.28 -10.12
C SER A 102 2.18 5.02 -10.36
N VAL A 103 1.53 4.50 -9.32
CA VAL A 103 0.68 3.30 -9.39
C VAL A 103 -0.76 3.55 -8.95
N TYR A 104 -0.99 4.60 -8.15
CA TYR A 104 -2.33 5.01 -7.75
C TYR A 104 -2.38 6.51 -7.50
N ARG A 105 -3.49 7.15 -7.89
CA ARG A 105 -3.76 8.55 -7.60
C ARG A 105 -5.26 8.73 -7.37
N GLY A 106 -5.64 8.82 -6.10
CA GLY A 106 -7.00 9.10 -5.65
C GLY A 106 -7.15 10.53 -5.14
N LYS A 107 -8.15 10.75 -4.29
CA LYS A 107 -8.47 12.04 -3.66
C LYS A 107 -7.55 12.36 -2.50
N ALA A 108 -7.17 11.35 -1.72
CA ALA A 108 -6.35 11.45 -0.52
C ALA A 108 -5.03 10.68 -0.65
N ILE A 109 -5.00 9.66 -1.50
CA ILE A 109 -3.87 8.74 -1.63
C ILE A 109 -3.11 9.00 -2.92
N ARG A 110 -1.79 9.10 -2.83
CA ARG A 110 -0.88 8.99 -3.97
C ARG A 110 0.12 7.89 -3.69
N PHE A 111 0.03 6.80 -4.44
CA PHE A 111 1.02 5.74 -4.37
C PHE A 111 1.94 5.71 -5.57
N GLN A 112 3.21 5.51 -5.25
CA GLN A 112 4.25 5.16 -6.19
C GLN A 112 4.75 3.75 -5.88
N SER A 113 5.34 3.09 -6.86
CA SER A 113 6.17 1.91 -6.64
C SER A 113 7.61 2.21 -7.01
N LEU A 114 8.51 1.33 -6.60
CA LEU A 114 9.84 1.26 -7.18
C LEU A 114 9.77 1.02 -8.69
N GLY A 115 10.75 1.53 -9.42
CA GLY A 115 10.96 1.18 -10.82
C GLY A 115 11.29 -0.30 -10.97
N TYR A 116 11.06 -0.86 -12.17
CA TYR A 116 11.11 -2.29 -12.42
C TYR A 116 12.34 -3.03 -11.85
N LEU A 117 13.56 -2.52 -12.11
CA LEU A 117 14.80 -3.14 -11.62
C LEU A 117 14.93 -3.10 -10.09
N ASP A 118 14.45 -2.03 -9.45
CA ASP A 118 14.48 -1.88 -8.00
C ASP A 118 13.39 -2.75 -7.34
N LEU A 119 12.21 -2.85 -7.96
CA LEU A 119 11.12 -3.72 -7.50
C LEU A 119 11.47 -5.21 -7.59
N LEU A 120 12.21 -5.64 -8.61
CA LEU A 120 12.70 -7.02 -8.69
C LEU A 120 13.65 -7.36 -7.54
N LYS A 121 14.50 -6.41 -7.11
CA LYS A 121 15.40 -6.62 -5.97
C LYS A 121 14.64 -6.85 -4.67
N THR A 122 13.45 -6.28 -4.50
CA THR A 122 12.63 -6.53 -3.31
C THR A 122 12.11 -7.97 -3.24
N LYS A 123 11.93 -8.63 -4.40
CA LYS A 123 11.52 -10.05 -4.46
C LYS A 123 12.65 -11.03 -4.19
N LEU A 124 13.90 -10.62 -4.34
CA LEU A 124 15.06 -11.43 -3.98
C LEU A 124 15.40 -11.34 -2.49
N TYR A 125 14.81 -10.38 -1.77
CA TYR A 125 15.01 -10.17 -0.35
C TYR A 125 13.97 -10.90 0.53
N ALA A 126 12.81 -11.22 -0.04
CA ALA A 126 11.65 -11.82 0.65
C ALA A 126 11.57 -13.33 0.46
#